data_AF-G5EB52-F1
#
_entry.id   AF-G5EB52-F1
#
_cell.length_a   1.000
_cell.length_b   1.000
_cell.length_c   1.000
_cell.angle_alpha   90.00
_cell.angle_beta   90.00
_cell.angle_gamma   90.00
#
_symmetry.space_group_name_H-M   'P 1'
#
loop_
_entity.id
_entity.type
_entity.pdbx_description
1 polymer ?
#
loop_
_entity_poly.entity_id
_entity_poly.type
_entity_poly.pdbx_seq_one_letter_code
_entity_poly.pdbx_strand_id
1 'polypeptide(L)'
;MKTTIATLLALAGAAFAAPATESASSPSPFPFSIDDVKLYHLKESNTWDLTIKVTSRDPYGAALGSTTCHSAWIDGATYVAPEVCEDTNYSFWLPNGAPDPQHWTVVVDGPAGQGEGSIEFGPKYRCEPYEGEIGNIDVECSTRNGGWFFLREREA
;
A
#
# COMPACT_ATOMS: atom_id res chain seq x y z
N MET A 1 -59.95 7.68 55.26
CA MET A 1 -60.09 7.23 53.85
C MET A 1 -60.67 8.36 53.04
N LYS A 2 -59.92 8.90 52.08
CA LYS A 2 -60.37 9.69 50.92
C LYS A 2 -59.12 9.92 50.06
N THR A 3 -58.88 9.00 49.15
CA THR A 3 -57.82 9.05 48.15
C THR A 3 -58.34 9.80 46.92
N THR A 4 -57.63 10.84 46.53
CA THR A 4 -57.79 11.50 45.24
C THR A 4 -56.42 11.66 44.65
N ILE A 5 -56.11 10.92 43.58
CA ILE A 5 -54.99 11.25 42.68
C ILE A 5 -55.47 11.01 41.25
N ALA A 6 -55.41 12.08 40.48
CA ALA A 6 -55.78 12.17 39.08
C ALA A 6 -54.69 11.55 38.18
N THR A 7 -55.13 10.93 37.10
CA THR A 7 -54.33 10.49 35.96
C THR A 7 -54.00 11.67 35.03
N LEU A 8 -52.73 11.89 34.70
CA LEU A 8 -52.32 12.68 33.54
C LEU A 8 -51.05 12.10 32.88
N LEU A 9 -51.28 11.69 31.63
CA LEU A 9 -50.45 11.68 30.41
C LEU A 9 -48.96 11.28 30.44
N ALA A 10 -48.69 10.35 29.52
CA ALA A 10 -47.38 9.97 28.99
C ALA A 10 -46.61 11.14 28.36
N LEU A 11 -45.29 11.15 28.54
CA LEU A 11 -44.35 11.66 27.55
C LEU A 11 -43.24 10.63 27.33
N ALA A 12 -43.23 10.08 26.12
CA ALA A 12 -42.12 9.33 25.56
C ALA A 12 -40.89 10.25 25.46
N GLY A 13 -39.87 10.00 26.29
CA GLY A 13 -38.55 10.56 26.10
C GLY A 13 -37.79 9.65 25.14
N ALA A 14 -37.89 9.93 23.83
CA ALA A 14 -36.93 9.39 22.88
C ALA A 14 -35.55 9.94 23.25
N ALA A 15 -34.69 9.08 23.80
CA ALA A 15 -33.28 9.39 23.89
C ALA A 15 -32.75 9.46 22.46
N PHE A 16 -32.59 10.68 21.94
CA PHE A 16 -31.83 10.91 20.73
C PHE A 16 -30.42 10.40 21.00
N ALA A 17 -30.08 9.24 20.41
CA ALA A 17 -28.69 8.84 20.26
C ALA A 17 -28.00 10.00 19.52
N ALA A 18 -27.07 10.67 20.20
CA ALA A 18 -26.21 11.63 19.55
C ALA A 18 -25.56 10.92 18.36
N PRO A 19 -25.56 11.49 17.15
CA PRO A 19 -24.78 10.94 16.07
C PRO A 19 -23.33 10.93 16.58
N ALA A 20 -22.75 9.74 16.71
CA ALA A 20 -21.32 9.61 16.85
C ALA A 20 -20.75 10.39 15.67
N THR A 21 -20.04 11.48 15.96
CA THR A 21 -19.26 12.16 14.94
C THR A 21 -18.14 11.19 14.61
N GLU A 22 -18.40 10.30 13.65
CA GLU A 22 -17.32 9.66 12.90
C GLU A 22 -16.48 10.83 12.41
N SER A 23 -15.28 10.95 12.97
CA SER A 23 -14.28 11.81 12.38
C SER A 23 -14.10 11.27 10.98
N ALA A 24 -14.71 11.93 10.00
CA ALA A 24 -14.41 11.70 8.61
C ALA A 24 -12.91 11.93 8.49
N SER A 25 -12.15 10.83 8.50
CA SER A 25 -10.74 10.86 8.18
C SER A 25 -10.68 11.52 6.81
N SER A 26 -10.14 12.74 6.75
CA SER A 26 -9.89 13.39 5.47
C SER A 26 -9.08 12.39 4.65
N PRO A 27 -9.54 11.99 3.45
CA PRO A 27 -8.82 11.03 2.63
C PRO A 27 -7.38 11.50 2.48
N SER A 28 -6.41 10.65 2.82
CA SER A 28 -5.02 10.98 2.57
C SER A 28 -4.81 10.89 1.06
N PRO A 29 -4.44 11.98 0.36
CA PRO A 29 -4.23 11.93 -1.08
C PRO A 29 -3.09 10.98 -1.46
N PHE A 30 -2.22 10.65 -0.51
CA PHE A 30 -1.15 9.68 -0.64
C PHE A 30 -1.14 8.74 0.57
N PRO A 31 -2.01 7.72 0.61
CA PRO A 31 -2.15 6.85 1.80
C PRO A 31 -0.91 6.00 2.07
N PHE A 32 -0.08 5.77 1.04
CA PHE A 32 1.12 4.96 1.12
C PHE A 32 2.29 5.56 0.34
N SER A 33 3.49 5.07 0.64
CA SER A 33 4.68 5.23 -0.20
C SER A 33 5.47 3.93 -0.31
N ILE A 34 6.20 3.76 -1.42
CA ILE A 34 7.26 2.78 -1.53
C ILE A 34 8.58 3.47 -1.17
N ASP A 35 9.18 3.04 -0.07
CA ASP A 35 10.38 3.66 0.51
C ASP A 35 11.67 2.94 0.13
N ASP A 36 11.58 1.64 -0.17
CA ASP A 36 12.69 0.83 -0.63
C ASP A 36 12.20 -0.17 -1.67
N VAL A 37 13.01 -0.37 -2.71
CA VAL A 37 12.81 -1.37 -3.76
C VAL A 37 14.13 -2.10 -3.92
N LYS A 38 14.07 -3.43 -3.92
CA LYS A 38 15.13 -4.32 -4.38
C LYS A 38 14.53 -5.34 -5.33
N LEU A 39 15.04 -5.37 -6.55
CA LEU A 39 14.56 -6.22 -7.61
C LEU A 39 15.76 -6.91 -8.24
N TYR A 40 15.85 -8.22 -8.13
CA TYR A 40 16.94 -8.99 -8.72
C TYR A 40 16.45 -9.78 -9.92
N HIS A 41 17.26 -9.80 -10.98
CA HIS A 41 17.07 -10.77 -12.05
C HIS A 41 17.89 -12.02 -11.79
N LEU A 42 17.22 -13.16 -11.72
CA LEU A 42 17.80 -14.48 -11.51
C LEU A 42 18.02 -15.14 -12.88
N LYS A 43 19.27 -15.22 -13.31
CA LYS A 43 19.63 -15.64 -14.68
C LYS A 43 19.29 -17.09 -14.99
N GLU A 44 19.38 -18.00 -14.01
CA GLU A 44 19.10 -19.42 -14.21
C GLU A 44 17.62 -19.71 -14.45
N SER A 45 16.73 -18.94 -13.80
CA SER A 45 15.28 -19.14 -13.87
C SER A 45 14.56 -18.08 -14.70
N ASN A 46 15.28 -17.07 -15.21
CA ASN A 46 14.72 -15.93 -15.93
C ASN A 46 13.59 -15.25 -15.13
N THR A 47 13.84 -15.05 -13.84
CA THR A 47 12.86 -14.59 -12.84
C THR A 47 13.29 -13.26 -12.26
N TRP A 48 12.35 -12.36 -12.11
CA TRP A 48 12.49 -11.15 -11.31
C TRP A 48 11.99 -11.43 -9.89
N ASP A 49 12.85 -11.19 -8.91
CA ASP A 49 12.58 -11.34 -7.48
C ASP A 49 12.52 -9.95 -6.85
N LEU A 50 11.32 -9.53 -6.45
CA LEU A 50 11.01 -8.20 -5.93
C LEU A 50 10.80 -8.25 -4.41
N THR A 51 11.49 -7.36 -3.72
CA THR A 51 11.20 -6.95 -2.35
C THR A 51 10.95 -5.45 -2.29
N ILE A 52 9.84 -5.03 -1.69
CA ILE A 52 9.51 -3.62 -1.49
C ILE A 52 9.19 -3.32 -0.02
N LYS A 53 9.49 -2.10 0.41
CA LYS A 53 9.04 -1.55 1.69
C LYS A 53 7.91 -0.56 1.47
N VAL A 54 6.71 -0.95 1.90
CA VAL A 54 5.50 -0.11 1.89
C VAL A 54 5.41 0.64 3.21
N THR A 55 5.20 1.95 3.17
CA THR A 55 5.00 2.79 4.36
C THR A 55 3.63 3.47 4.30
N SER A 56 2.83 3.28 5.35
CA SER A 56 1.58 4.01 5.55
C SER A 56 1.86 5.46 5.94
N ARG A 57 1.08 6.39 5.40
CA ARG A 57 1.27 7.83 5.55
C ARG A 57 0.01 8.50 6.07
N ASP A 58 0.18 9.47 6.96
CA ASP A 58 -0.91 10.35 7.36
C ASP A 58 -1.23 11.39 6.25
N PRO A 59 -2.34 12.15 6.37
CA PRO A 59 -2.69 13.18 5.39
C PRO A 59 -1.65 14.31 5.21
N TYR A 60 -0.66 14.41 6.10
CA TYR A 60 0.44 15.38 6.05
C TYR A 60 1.74 14.75 5.53
N GLY A 61 1.74 13.46 5.16
CA GLY A 61 2.88 12.72 4.63
C GLY A 61 3.82 12.13 5.69
N ALA A 62 3.48 12.20 6.98
CA ALA A 62 4.26 11.58 8.04
C ALA A 62 4.13 10.05 7.98
N ALA A 63 5.23 9.34 8.24
CA ALA A 63 5.22 7.88 8.30
C ALA A 63 4.48 7.39 9.55
N LEU A 64 3.51 6.49 9.37
CA LEU A 64 2.75 5.87 10.46
C LEU A 64 3.28 4.48 10.81
N GLY A 65 3.80 3.76 9.82
CA GLY A 65 4.36 2.41 9.96
C GLY A 65 4.75 1.84 8.61
N SER A 66 5.57 0.79 8.60
CA SER A 66 6.03 0.14 7.37
C SER A 66 5.90 -1.37 7.43
N THR A 67 5.73 -1.98 6.26
CA THR A 67 5.71 -3.43 6.06
C THR A 67 6.52 -3.80 4.81
N THR A 68 7.05 -5.02 4.78
CA THR A 68 7.77 -5.54 3.61
C THR A 68 6.82 -6.41 2.80
N CYS A 69 6.88 -6.29 1.47
CA CYS A 69 6.13 -7.14 0.56
C CYS A 69 7.09 -7.77 -0.45
N HIS A 70 6.77 -8.98 -0.88
CA HIS A 70 7.59 -9.76 -1.80
C HIS A 70 6.74 -10.31 -2.94
N SER A 71 7.27 -10.30 -4.15
CA SER A 71 6.68 -10.97 -5.31
C SER A 71 7.78 -11.46 -6.24
N ALA A 72 7.49 -12.47 -7.04
CA ALA A 72 8.40 -12.93 -8.08
C ALA A 72 7.63 -13.30 -9.34
N TRP A 73 8.21 -13.03 -10.51
CA TRP A 73 7.59 -13.31 -11.79
C TRP A 73 8.64 -13.65 -12.87
N ILE A 74 8.22 -14.34 -13.92
CA ILE A 74 9.07 -14.59 -15.08
C ILE A 74 9.19 -13.33 -15.92
N ASP A 75 10.36 -13.06 -16.48
CA ASP A 75 10.57 -11.90 -17.35
C ASP A 75 9.54 -11.79 -18.47
N GLY A 76 9.03 -10.57 -18.71
CA GLY A 76 7.93 -10.30 -19.64
C GLY A 76 6.53 -10.69 -19.15
N ALA A 77 6.34 -10.98 -17.87
CA ALA A 77 5.03 -11.31 -17.31
C ALA A 77 4.00 -10.18 -17.54
N THR A 78 2.91 -10.51 -18.22
CA THR A 78 1.75 -9.61 -18.43
C THR A 78 0.76 -9.62 -17.27
N TYR A 79 0.99 -10.49 -16.28
CA TYR A 79 0.19 -10.62 -15.08
C TYR A 79 1.07 -11.02 -13.90
N VAL A 80 0.90 -10.34 -12.78
CA VAL A 80 1.50 -10.68 -11.49
C VAL A 80 0.36 -10.70 -10.48
N ALA A 81 0.21 -11.82 -9.78
CA ALA A 81 -0.90 -12.00 -8.83
C ALA A 81 -0.73 -11.07 -7.62
N PRO A 82 -1.83 -10.71 -6.93
CA PRO A 82 -1.74 -10.05 -5.65
C PRO A 82 -1.06 -10.91 -4.60
N GLU A 83 -0.15 -10.30 -3.87
CA GLU A 83 0.64 -10.91 -2.81
C GLU A 83 0.33 -10.26 -1.47
N VAL A 84 0.26 -11.08 -0.42
CA VAL A 84 0.09 -10.60 0.96
C VAL A 84 1.46 -10.21 1.52
N CYS A 85 1.55 -9.02 2.12
CA CYS A 85 2.78 -8.54 2.73
C CYS A 85 3.08 -9.24 4.07
N GLU A 86 4.24 -8.95 4.69
CA GLU A 86 4.58 -9.44 6.04
C GLU A 86 3.52 -9.06 7.08
N ASP A 87 3.02 -7.82 7.00
CA ASP A 87 1.79 -7.42 7.67
C ASP A 87 0.60 -7.86 6.80
N THR A 88 -0.16 -8.82 7.30
CA THR A 88 -1.26 -9.46 6.58
C THR A 88 -2.45 -8.53 6.33
N ASN A 89 -2.46 -7.33 6.90
CA ASN A 89 -3.46 -6.31 6.58
C ASN A 89 -3.14 -5.56 5.28
N TYR A 90 -1.99 -5.84 4.66
CA TYR A 90 -1.57 -5.24 3.41
C TYR A 90 -1.45 -6.30 2.33
N SER A 91 -1.88 -5.94 1.12
CA SER A 91 -1.57 -6.68 -0.08
C SER A 91 -1.04 -5.73 -1.15
N PHE A 92 -0.28 -6.25 -2.09
CA PHE A 92 0.20 -5.48 -3.22
C PHE A 92 0.17 -6.29 -4.50
N TRP A 93 0.07 -5.60 -5.64
CA TRP A 93 0.12 -6.23 -6.95
C TRP A 93 0.57 -5.24 -8.02
N LEU A 94 0.92 -5.78 -9.18
CA LEU A 94 1.30 -5.01 -10.35
C LEU A 94 0.16 -5.08 -11.37
N PRO A 95 -0.71 -4.05 -11.47
CA PRO A 95 -1.98 -4.12 -12.20
C PRO A 95 -1.83 -4.35 -13.70
N ASN A 96 -0.65 -4.02 -14.25
CA ASN A 96 -0.32 -4.18 -15.67
C ASN A 96 0.67 -5.33 -15.91
N GLY A 97 0.86 -6.21 -14.91
CA GLY A 97 2.01 -7.11 -14.86
C GLY A 97 3.32 -6.33 -14.66
N ALA A 98 4.42 -6.93 -15.12
CA ALA A 98 5.75 -6.33 -15.05
C ALA A 98 6.55 -6.64 -16.33
N PRO A 99 6.11 -6.12 -17.49
CA PRO A 99 6.78 -6.34 -18.76
C PRO A 99 8.12 -5.59 -18.87
N ASP A 100 8.32 -4.54 -18.06
CA ASP A 100 9.55 -3.77 -18.00
C ASP A 100 9.97 -3.56 -16.53
N PRO A 101 11.11 -4.11 -16.08
CA PRO A 101 11.61 -3.92 -14.71
C PRO A 101 12.01 -2.46 -14.43
N GLN A 102 12.21 -1.62 -15.44
CA GLN A 102 12.58 -0.21 -15.29
C GLN A 102 11.37 0.72 -15.11
N HIS A 103 10.19 0.29 -15.55
CA HIS A 103 8.97 1.09 -15.54
C HIS A 103 7.77 0.20 -15.20
N TRP A 104 7.25 0.34 -13.98
CA TRP A 104 6.15 -0.50 -13.52
C TRP A 104 5.22 0.25 -12.58
N THR A 105 3.96 -0.18 -12.57
CA THR A 105 2.92 0.36 -11.70
C THR A 105 2.71 -0.60 -10.55
N VAL A 106 2.48 -0.06 -9.36
CA VAL A 106 2.14 -0.82 -8.16
C VAL A 106 0.84 -0.31 -7.57
N VAL A 107 0.03 -1.24 -7.09
CA VAL A 107 -1.09 -0.94 -6.22
C VAL A 107 -0.85 -1.61 -4.87
N VAL A 108 -1.16 -0.89 -3.81
CA VAL A 108 -1.17 -1.36 -2.43
C VAL A 108 -2.60 -1.23 -1.91
N ASP A 109 -3.11 -2.28 -1.30
CA ASP A 109 -4.35 -2.27 -0.52
C ASP A 109 -4.02 -2.47 0.95
N GLY A 110 -4.59 -1.64 1.82
CA GLY A 110 -4.33 -1.70 3.25
C GLY A 110 -5.35 -0.91 4.08
N PRO A 111 -5.10 -0.73 5.39
CA PRO A 111 -6.07 -0.11 6.31
C PRO A 111 -6.48 1.33 5.95
N ALA A 112 -5.64 2.05 5.18
CA ALA A 112 -5.89 3.40 4.71
C ALA A 112 -6.57 3.45 3.33
N GLY A 113 -7.03 2.31 2.80
CA GLY A 113 -7.63 2.18 1.47
C GLY A 113 -6.62 1.66 0.44
N GLN A 114 -6.84 2.03 -0.83
CA GLN A 114 -5.97 1.64 -1.94
C GLN A 114 -5.12 2.81 -2.42
N GLY A 115 -3.84 2.56 -2.65
CA GLY A 115 -2.91 3.50 -3.27
C GLY A 115 -2.27 2.94 -4.52
N GLU A 116 -2.15 3.76 -5.56
CA GLU A 116 -1.53 3.41 -6.84
C GLU A 116 -0.42 4.41 -7.20
N GLY A 117 0.68 3.91 -7.77
CA GLY A 117 1.77 4.75 -8.24
C GLY A 117 2.72 4.03 -9.19
N SER A 118 3.51 4.81 -9.91
CA SER A 118 4.53 4.30 -10.82
C SER A 118 5.92 4.38 -10.20
N ILE A 119 6.70 3.33 -10.44
CA ILE A 119 8.14 3.29 -10.21
C ILE A 119 8.80 3.50 -11.57
N GLU A 120 9.51 4.62 -11.68
CA GLU A 120 10.08 5.10 -12.93
C GLU A 120 11.61 5.10 -12.84
N PHE A 121 12.28 4.62 -13.88
CA PHE A 121 13.72 4.72 -13.98
C PHE A 121 14.19 6.17 -13.88
N GLY A 122 15.08 6.44 -12.93
CA GLY A 122 15.42 7.81 -12.59
C GLY A 122 16.48 7.92 -11.50
N PRO A 123 16.82 9.15 -11.08
CA PRO A 123 17.77 9.38 -9.99
C PRO A 123 17.41 8.67 -8.66
N LYS A 124 16.14 8.27 -8.51
CA LYS A 124 15.60 7.57 -7.35
C LYS A 124 15.54 6.05 -7.51
N TYR A 125 15.61 5.51 -8.73
CA TYR A 125 15.49 4.08 -9.02
C TYR A 125 16.30 3.72 -10.28
N ARG A 126 17.21 2.75 -10.15
CA ARG A 126 18.13 2.35 -11.21
C ARG A 126 18.17 0.84 -11.30
N CYS A 127 18.27 0.32 -12.53
CA CYS A 127 18.67 -1.05 -12.83
C CYS A 127 20.09 -1.05 -13.37
N GLU A 128 20.98 -1.80 -12.74
CA GLU A 128 22.41 -1.86 -13.06
C GLU A 128 22.89 -3.33 -13.03
N PRO A 129 24.00 -3.68 -13.70
CA PRO A 129 24.62 -4.98 -13.53
C PRO A 129 24.87 -5.26 -12.05
N TYR A 130 24.56 -6.48 -11.60
CA TYR A 130 24.78 -6.85 -10.21
C TYR A 130 26.28 -7.01 -9.91
N GLU A 131 26.77 -6.30 -8.90
CA GLU A 131 28.19 -6.31 -8.49
C GLU A 131 28.45 -7.14 -7.22
N GLY A 132 27.43 -7.81 -6.67
CA GLY A 132 27.56 -8.62 -5.46
C GLY A 132 28.09 -10.04 -5.71
N GLU A 133 28.17 -10.83 -4.63
CA GLU A 133 28.78 -12.17 -4.66
C GLU A 133 27.79 -13.30 -5.03
N ILE A 134 26.49 -13.00 -5.10
CA ILE A 134 25.47 -14.00 -5.42
C ILE A 134 25.52 -14.33 -6.92
N GLY A 135 26.10 -15.48 -7.25
CA GLY A 135 26.40 -15.86 -8.63
C GLY A 135 25.20 -16.02 -9.56
N ASN A 136 23.98 -16.16 -9.06
CA ASN A 136 22.76 -16.31 -9.88
C ASN A 136 22.11 -14.98 -10.28
N ILE A 137 22.61 -13.84 -9.80
CA ILE A 137 22.04 -12.53 -10.10
C ILE A 137 22.90 -11.85 -11.17
N ASP A 138 22.27 -11.31 -12.22
CA ASP A 138 22.96 -10.53 -13.27
C ASP A 138 22.54 -9.05 -13.30
N VAL A 139 21.33 -8.72 -12.84
CA VAL A 139 20.81 -7.35 -12.73
C VAL A 139 20.24 -7.11 -11.33
N GLU A 140 20.54 -5.94 -10.77
CA GLU A 140 19.84 -5.39 -9.61
C GLU A 140 19.18 -4.07 -9.99
N CYS A 141 17.88 -3.95 -9.70
CA CYS A 141 17.22 -2.67 -9.64
C CYS A 141 16.92 -2.28 -8.20
N SER A 142 17.33 -1.07 -7.80
CA SER A 142 17.07 -0.59 -6.44
C SER A 142 16.83 0.90 -6.34
N THR A 143 16.13 1.27 -5.26
CA THR A 143 15.99 2.66 -4.83
C THR A 143 17.35 3.26 -4.49
N ARG A 144 17.57 4.51 -4.90
CA ARG A 144 18.82 5.26 -4.67
C ARG A 144 18.52 6.60 -4.00
N ASN A 145 19.52 7.16 -3.31
CA ASN A 145 19.49 8.53 -2.76
C ASN A 145 18.30 8.84 -1.82
N GLY A 146 17.81 7.83 -1.07
CA GLY A 146 16.62 8.00 -0.22
C GLY A 146 15.34 8.28 -0.99
N GLY A 147 15.29 7.85 -2.26
CA GLY A 147 14.13 8.03 -3.12
C GLY A 147 12.93 7.22 -2.64
N TRP A 148 11.84 7.92 -2.32
CA TRP A 148 10.51 7.34 -2.12
C TRP A 148 9.57 7.69 -3.27
N PHE A 149 8.55 6.84 -3.44
CA PHE A 149 7.47 6.98 -4.40
C PHE A 149 6.14 7.02 -3.66
N PHE A 150 5.45 8.17 -3.67
CA PHE A 150 4.14 8.29 -3.06
C PHE A 150 3.08 7.69 -3.97
N LEU A 151 2.20 6.87 -3.39
CA LEU A 151 1.08 6.23 -4.07
C LEU A 151 -0.15 7.10 -3.86
N ARG A 152 -0.81 7.51 -4.95
CA ARG A 152 -2.05 8.29 -4.87
C ARG A 152 -3.21 7.40 -4.50
N GLU A 153 -4.19 7.94 -3.80
CA GLU A 153 -5.47 7.24 -3.61
C GLU A 153 -6.02 6.78 -4.98
N ARG A 154 -6.42 5.51 -5.04
CA ARG A 154 -6.96 4.93 -6.27
C ARG A 154 -8.44 5.27 -6.38
N GLU A 155 -8.81 6.01 -7.43
CA GLU A 155 -10.22 6.25 -7.74
C GLU A 155 -10.90 4.93 -8.12
N ALA A 156 -12.07 4.67 -7.53
CA ALA A 156 -12.85 3.45 -7.72
C ALA A 156 -13.63 3.42 -9.05
#